data_AF-G4YXZ8-F1
#
_entry.id   AF-G4YXZ8-F1
#
_cell.length_a   1.000
_cell.length_b   1.000
_cell.length_c   1.000
_cell.angle_alpha   90.00
_cell.angle_beta   90.00
_cell.angle_gamma   90.00
#
_symmetry.space_group_name_H-M   'P 1'
#
loop_
_entity.id
_entity.type
_entity.pdbx_description
1 polymer ?
#
loop_
_entity_poly.entity_id
_entity_poly.type
_entity_poly.pdbx_seq_one_letter_code
_entity_poly.pdbx_strand_id
1 'polypeptide(L)'
;MSDHDQHQQQELHPQEHEHEHEHDQEQDHDTDTTPKKAKQGSGKRLNDNQRVEIIQIAENSKISKRQLAEKFGVSEAAIRKLLLKKDEVLKRYYETPEELRGLRLRGKSSLYPPDDPWKHGLNAMLGKVDWIGFSRMLRDVRRAIHRYPETGYQEVRTQAFIKRFCEQALHIPGKNIREMALTGLVVDVCRDNATISSSDKRKLPVIAFRADMDALPIEELNEHLPYCSTQKKGRKELRKRKKRKTSSPHTDENMSAPATTLPAPSTITTQTVGAPPAPGATADDDDSEFQISTAAAHMCGHDGHMAMVLGLCALVVRNAHLLPEDTFVRFIFQPAEEGPGGAMKMIEDGALIDVDEVYGVHNAPFPLNSIHVRPGAVMAHEVEFSIDIHGIGGHGSAPQQCVDPILTGAAVVQALQSVVSRSLSPMDTAVVSVTQFRGGDANNVIPSSAYLAGTIRDFDLQIAEKIKSRVATLVHSTCAAYGATASVHFLDGYAPVINPPVETRNVQQVAMDMGLFVSEEGLPLMAAEDFSYFLQERKGCYFFLGTKETGDEDKTRALHSNHYDFNDKAIPAGIRLFLGILQSRFNCELYSLEEMQAFQVAMERIMINVSAVL
;
A
#
# COMPACT_ATOMS: atom_id res chain seq x y z
N MET A 1 58.69 6.58 56.52
CA MET A 1 58.70 5.11 56.55
C MET A 1 58.07 4.71 55.21
N SER A 2 58.87 4.71 54.13
CA SER A 2 59.63 3.54 53.60
C SER A 2 58.67 2.45 53.12
N ASP A 3 58.71 1.85 51.94
CA ASP A 3 59.66 1.74 50.81
C ASP A 3 58.88 0.88 49.76
N HIS A 4 58.74 1.21 48.48
CA HIS A 4 59.63 0.97 47.31
C HIS A 4 59.17 -0.18 46.37
N ASP A 5 59.40 0.07 45.08
CA ASP A 5 59.53 -0.80 43.88
C ASP A 5 58.29 -1.22 43.07
N GLN A 6 58.05 -0.82 41.81
CA GLN A 6 58.84 -0.62 40.55
C GLN A 6 58.87 -1.85 39.61
N HIS A 7 58.31 -1.67 38.39
CA HIS A 7 58.86 -1.99 37.05
C HIS A 7 57.83 -1.50 36.00
N GLN A 8 57.98 -0.40 35.23
CA GLN A 8 58.92 0.02 34.17
C GLN A 8 58.84 -0.77 32.84
N GLN A 9 58.43 -0.08 31.76
CA GLN A 9 58.97 -0.07 30.37
C GLN A 9 58.10 0.89 29.52
N GLN A 10 58.46 2.16 29.38
CA GLN A 10 59.34 2.82 28.38
C GLN A 10 58.75 2.95 26.95
N GLU A 11 58.35 4.19 26.64
CA GLU A 11 58.13 4.76 25.31
C GLU A 11 59.46 4.92 24.56
N LEU A 12 59.43 4.73 23.24
CA LEU A 12 60.42 5.25 22.28
C LEU A 12 59.72 5.57 20.94
N HIS A 13 59.68 6.85 20.59
CA HIS A 13 59.60 7.35 19.20
C HIS A 13 60.89 6.91 18.45
N PRO A 14 60.95 6.84 17.10
CA PRO A 14 61.05 8.07 16.31
C PRO A 14 60.67 8.02 14.79
N GLN A 15 60.72 9.22 14.18
CA GLN A 15 61.24 9.55 12.84
C GLN A 15 60.36 9.46 11.57
N GLU A 16 60.07 10.66 11.08
CA GLU A 16 59.79 11.04 9.70
C GLU A 16 61.01 10.79 8.79
N HIS A 17 60.74 10.37 7.55
CA HIS A 17 61.70 10.41 6.46
C HIS A 17 60.98 10.83 5.17
N GLU A 18 61.36 12.00 4.66
CA GLU A 18 61.22 12.39 3.26
C GLU A 18 62.25 11.62 2.40
N HIS A 19 61.86 11.25 1.18
CA HIS A 19 62.77 11.24 0.03
C HIS A 19 61.98 11.26 -1.30
N GLU A 20 62.46 12.13 -2.19
CA GLU A 20 62.06 12.42 -3.57
C GLU A 20 62.47 11.32 -4.59
N HIS A 21 62.15 11.60 -5.87
CA HIS A 21 62.49 10.95 -7.15
C HIS A 21 61.33 10.18 -7.82
N GLU A 22 61.03 10.32 -9.11
CA GLU A 22 61.38 11.25 -10.18
C GLU A 22 60.50 10.88 -11.39
N HIS A 23 60.57 11.71 -12.42
CA HIS A 23 59.92 11.63 -13.72
C HIS A 23 59.81 10.25 -14.39
N ASP A 24 58.70 10.04 -15.11
CA ASP A 24 58.79 9.67 -16.53
C ASP A 24 57.64 10.26 -17.34
N GLN A 25 58.00 11.21 -18.20
CA GLN A 25 57.20 11.71 -19.31
C GLN A 25 57.71 11.00 -20.57
N GLU A 26 56.86 10.23 -21.25
CA GLU A 26 57.04 9.97 -22.68
C GLU A 26 55.96 10.75 -23.44
N GLN A 27 56.41 11.84 -24.08
CA GLN A 27 55.77 12.43 -25.23
C GLN A 27 55.98 11.50 -26.42
N ASP A 28 54.97 11.33 -27.28
CA ASP A 28 55.28 11.27 -28.71
C ASP A 28 54.13 11.69 -29.63
N HIS A 29 54.56 12.02 -30.84
CA HIS A 29 54.06 13.01 -31.76
C HIS A 29 52.70 12.78 -32.46
N ASP A 30 52.20 13.92 -32.94
CA ASP A 30 51.13 14.13 -33.90
C ASP A 30 51.40 13.51 -35.29
N THR A 31 50.32 13.43 -36.09
CA THR A 31 50.18 13.08 -37.52
C THR A 31 49.90 11.61 -37.88
N ASP A 32 48.63 11.31 -38.23
CA ASP A 32 48.27 10.87 -39.59
C ASP A 32 46.74 10.92 -39.82
N THR A 33 46.38 11.51 -40.94
CA THR A 33 45.02 11.75 -41.46
C THR A 33 44.48 10.54 -42.22
N THR A 34 43.44 9.85 -41.71
CA THR A 34 42.56 9.02 -42.54
C THR A 34 41.11 8.98 -42.00
N PRO A 35 40.09 8.86 -42.88
CA PRO A 35 38.71 9.23 -42.56
C PRO A 35 38.00 8.24 -41.64
N LYS A 36 37.31 8.77 -40.62
CA LYS A 36 36.46 8.01 -39.69
C LYS A 36 35.38 7.22 -40.44
N LYS A 37 35.47 5.88 -40.39
CA LYS A 37 34.35 4.98 -40.71
C LYS A 37 33.16 5.29 -39.80
N ALA A 38 31.99 5.47 -40.40
CA ALA A 38 30.72 5.69 -39.71
C ALA A 38 30.43 4.54 -38.72
N LYS A 39 30.10 4.90 -37.46
CA LYS A 39 29.70 3.96 -36.41
C LYS A 39 28.40 3.24 -36.82
N GLN A 40 28.43 1.91 -36.74
CA GLN A 40 27.27 1.02 -36.80
C GLN A 40 26.21 1.44 -35.75
N GLY A 41 24.95 1.46 -36.18
CA GLY A 41 23.80 1.97 -35.43
C GLY A 41 23.57 1.28 -34.07
N SER A 42 23.26 2.10 -33.08
CA SER A 42 22.77 1.68 -31.77
C SER A 42 21.42 0.96 -31.90
N GLY A 43 21.28 -0.18 -31.23
CA GLY A 43 20.09 -1.03 -31.30
C GLY A 43 18.85 -0.37 -30.68
N LYS A 44 18.05 0.31 -31.49
CA LYS A 44 16.71 0.78 -31.11
C LYS A 44 15.80 -0.43 -30.88
N ARG A 45 15.08 -0.46 -29.74
CA ARG A 45 14.10 -1.51 -29.41
C ARG A 45 12.68 -1.05 -29.76
N LEU A 46 11.96 -1.85 -30.55
CA LEU A 46 10.57 -1.60 -30.98
C LEU A 46 9.57 -1.78 -29.82
N ASN A 47 8.64 -0.82 -29.66
CA ASN A 47 7.45 -0.97 -28.80
C ASN A 47 6.35 -1.81 -29.49
N ASP A 48 5.28 -2.16 -28.76
CA ASP A 48 4.26 -3.09 -29.29
C ASP A 48 3.41 -2.47 -30.42
N ASN A 49 3.09 -1.18 -30.36
CA ASN A 49 2.47 -0.45 -31.49
C ASN A 49 3.34 -0.50 -32.75
N GLN A 50 4.63 -0.19 -32.64
CA GLN A 50 5.59 -0.25 -33.75
C GLN A 50 5.74 -1.68 -34.30
N ARG A 51 5.65 -2.70 -33.44
CA ARG A 51 5.71 -4.10 -33.88
C ARG A 51 4.49 -4.48 -34.70
N VAL A 52 3.30 -4.09 -34.26
CA VAL A 52 2.04 -4.33 -34.99
C VAL A 52 2.03 -3.54 -36.29
N GLU A 53 2.46 -2.28 -36.28
CA GLU A 53 2.59 -1.46 -37.49
C GLU A 53 3.55 -2.09 -38.50
N ILE A 54 4.71 -2.60 -38.05
CA ILE A 54 5.66 -3.33 -38.90
C ILE A 54 5.03 -4.58 -39.50
N ILE A 55 4.27 -5.35 -38.72
CA ILE A 55 3.60 -6.57 -39.18
C ILE A 55 2.54 -6.20 -40.24
N GLN A 56 1.71 -5.21 -39.98
CA GLN A 56 0.67 -4.75 -40.91
C GLN A 56 1.25 -4.21 -42.22
N ILE A 57 2.32 -3.41 -42.15
CA ILE A 57 3.00 -2.91 -43.35
C ILE A 57 3.66 -4.07 -44.12
N ALA A 58 4.25 -5.04 -43.43
CA ALA A 58 4.87 -6.19 -44.07
C ALA A 58 3.85 -7.11 -44.76
N GLU A 59 2.60 -7.16 -44.27
CA GLU A 59 1.52 -7.96 -44.86
C GLU A 59 0.80 -7.24 -46.00
N ASN A 60 0.63 -5.91 -45.89
CA ASN A 60 -0.20 -5.12 -46.81
C ASN A 60 0.60 -4.34 -47.85
N SER A 61 1.94 -4.35 -47.82
CA SER A 61 2.78 -3.60 -48.75
C SER A 61 3.95 -4.44 -49.28
N LYS A 62 4.33 -4.23 -50.55
CA LYS A 62 5.54 -4.81 -51.16
C LYS A 62 6.83 -4.09 -50.72
N ILE A 63 6.99 -3.89 -49.41
CA ILE A 63 8.18 -3.27 -48.82
C ILE A 63 9.16 -4.36 -48.41
N SER A 64 10.44 -4.18 -48.74
CA SER A 64 11.50 -5.12 -48.34
C SER A 64 11.81 -5.04 -46.83
N LYS A 65 12.28 -6.14 -46.24
CA LYS A 65 12.66 -6.19 -44.82
C LYS A 65 13.76 -5.18 -44.46
N ARG A 66 14.63 -4.85 -45.42
CA ARG A 66 15.65 -3.81 -45.30
C ARG A 66 15.05 -2.40 -45.22
N GLN A 67 14.03 -2.11 -46.04
CA GLN A 67 13.32 -0.83 -45.98
C GLN A 67 12.53 -0.67 -44.67
N LEU A 68 11.93 -1.75 -44.15
CA LEU A 68 11.31 -1.73 -42.80
C LEU A 68 12.35 -1.48 -41.71
N ALA A 69 13.51 -2.14 -41.80
CA ALA A 69 14.60 -1.95 -40.86
C ALA A 69 15.09 -0.49 -40.83
N GLU A 70 15.28 0.12 -42.01
CA GLU A 70 15.66 1.54 -42.15
C GLU A 70 14.55 2.48 -41.62
N LYS A 71 13.28 2.26 -42.01
CA LYS A 71 12.14 3.09 -41.59
C LYS A 71 11.98 3.14 -40.07
N PHE A 72 12.13 1.99 -39.40
CA PHE A 72 11.93 1.91 -37.95
C PHE A 72 13.22 2.05 -37.14
N GLY A 73 14.38 2.16 -37.79
CA GLY A 73 15.69 2.35 -37.17
C GLY A 73 16.20 1.12 -36.42
N VAL A 74 15.92 -0.09 -36.94
CA VAL A 74 16.30 -1.37 -36.34
C VAL A 74 17.06 -2.25 -37.32
N SER A 75 17.66 -3.35 -36.87
CA SER A 75 18.36 -4.28 -37.77
C SER A 75 17.39 -5.14 -38.58
N GLU A 76 17.78 -5.53 -39.79
CA GLU A 76 16.98 -6.45 -40.62
C GLU A 76 16.75 -7.81 -39.94
N ALA A 77 17.71 -8.26 -39.12
CA ALA A 77 17.57 -9.46 -38.30
C ALA A 77 16.45 -9.32 -37.25
N ALA A 78 16.26 -8.13 -36.67
CA ALA A 78 15.17 -7.86 -35.73
C ALA A 78 13.80 -7.91 -36.43
N ILE A 79 13.68 -7.36 -37.64
CA ILE A 79 12.46 -7.44 -38.45
C ILE A 79 12.15 -8.90 -38.80
N ARG A 80 13.14 -9.68 -39.25
CA ARG A 80 12.95 -11.12 -39.54
C ARG A 80 12.44 -11.90 -38.33
N LYS A 81 13.05 -11.68 -37.16
CA LYS A 81 12.66 -12.33 -35.90
C LYS A 81 11.26 -11.93 -35.43
N LEU A 82 10.86 -10.67 -35.66
CA LEU A 82 9.53 -10.18 -35.34
C LEU A 82 8.47 -10.85 -36.23
N LEU A 83 8.68 -10.91 -37.54
CA LEU A 83 7.73 -11.51 -38.48
C LEU A 83 7.56 -13.02 -38.28
N LEU A 84 8.60 -13.71 -37.78
CA LEU A 84 8.51 -15.12 -37.35
C LEU A 84 7.59 -15.34 -36.13
N LYS A 85 7.34 -14.29 -35.34
CA LYS A 85 6.50 -14.32 -34.13
C LYS A 85 5.21 -13.51 -34.29
N LYS A 86 4.82 -13.18 -35.53
CA LYS A 86 3.74 -12.22 -35.81
C LYS A 86 2.42 -12.58 -35.14
N ASP A 87 2.03 -13.86 -35.17
CA ASP A 87 0.74 -14.31 -34.62
C ASP A 87 0.73 -14.22 -33.09
N GLU A 88 1.85 -14.58 -32.44
CA GLU A 88 2.06 -14.44 -30.99
C GLU A 88 2.00 -12.96 -30.56
N VAL A 89 2.56 -12.07 -31.37
CA VAL A 89 2.59 -10.62 -31.10
C VAL A 89 1.22 -9.99 -31.30
N LEU A 90 0.51 -10.31 -32.38
CA LEU A 90 -0.83 -9.79 -32.66
C LEU A 90 -1.85 -10.28 -31.63
N LYS A 91 -1.82 -11.57 -31.29
CA LYS A 91 -2.72 -12.14 -30.27
C LYS A 91 -2.57 -11.41 -28.93
N ARG A 92 -1.33 -11.28 -28.44
CA ARG A 92 -1.03 -10.54 -27.20
C ARG A 92 -1.50 -9.08 -27.26
N TYR A 93 -1.33 -8.41 -28.40
CA TYR A 93 -1.70 -7.01 -28.56
C TYR A 93 -3.22 -6.80 -28.47
N TYR A 94 -4.01 -7.62 -29.18
CA TYR A 94 -5.46 -7.47 -29.18
C TYR A 94 -6.14 -8.00 -27.90
N GLU A 95 -5.54 -8.97 -27.21
CA GLU A 95 -5.99 -9.45 -25.89
C GLU A 95 -5.68 -8.45 -24.76
N THR A 96 -4.76 -7.51 -24.97
CA THR A 96 -4.50 -6.43 -24.01
C THR A 96 -5.60 -5.35 -24.14
N PRO A 97 -6.22 -4.87 -23.03
CA PRO A 97 -7.17 -3.75 -23.04
C PRO A 97 -6.57 -2.51 -23.72
N GLU A 98 -7.38 -1.75 -24.46
CA GLU A 98 -6.91 -0.68 -25.35
C GLU A 98 -6.08 0.40 -24.62
N GLU A 99 -6.51 0.77 -23.43
CA GLU A 99 -5.86 1.72 -22.50
C GLU A 99 -4.45 1.26 -22.08
N LEU A 100 -4.16 -0.03 -22.14
CA LEU A 100 -2.90 -0.64 -21.72
C LEU A 100 -1.94 -0.96 -22.87
N ARG A 101 -2.39 -0.89 -24.14
CA ARG A 101 -1.60 -1.28 -25.32
C ARG A 101 -0.37 -0.39 -25.57
N GLY A 102 -0.42 0.87 -25.12
CA GLY A 102 0.67 1.86 -25.22
C GLY A 102 1.59 1.89 -24.00
N LEU A 103 1.13 1.41 -22.85
CA LEU A 103 1.91 1.34 -21.63
C LEU A 103 2.93 0.23 -21.75
N ARG A 104 4.20 0.60 -21.55
CA ARG A 104 5.34 -0.27 -21.81
C ARG A 104 5.44 -1.35 -20.71
N LEU A 105 4.58 -2.36 -20.75
CA LEU A 105 4.83 -3.63 -20.06
C LEU A 105 6.02 -4.29 -20.77
N ARG A 106 7.22 -3.90 -20.34
CA ARG A 106 8.47 -4.57 -20.71
C ARG A 106 8.21 -6.09 -20.59
N GLY A 107 8.63 -6.84 -21.62
CA GLY A 107 8.18 -8.22 -21.86
C GLY A 107 8.27 -9.13 -20.63
N LYS A 108 7.62 -10.30 -20.68
CA LYS A 108 7.39 -11.24 -19.56
C LYS A 108 8.44 -11.28 -18.43
N SER A 109 9.73 -10.98 -18.64
CA SER A 109 10.74 -10.80 -17.58
C SER A 109 10.69 -9.48 -16.77
N SER A 110 9.85 -8.50 -17.07
CA SER A 110 9.87 -7.17 -16.40
C SER A 110 8.64 -6.86 -15.55
N LEU A 111 7.66 -7.77 -15.50
CA LEU A 111 6.68 -7.82 -14.43
C LEU A 111 7.30 -8.37 -13.13
N TYR A 112 8.54 -8.88 -13.19
CA TYR A 112 9.20 -9.58 -12.10
C TYR A 112 10.43 -8.82 -11.61
N PRO A 113 10.72 -8.84 -10.30
CA PRO A 113 11.97 -8.37 -9.73
C PRO A 113 13.19 -8.98 -10.47
N PRO A 114 14.26 -8.22 -10.77
CA PRO A 114 15.52 -8.76 -11.29
C PRO A 114 16.15 -9.80 -10.34
N ASP A 115 15.92 -9.60 -9.04
CA ASP A 115 16.40 -10.44 -7.94
C ASP A 115 15.31 -11.41 -7.48
N ASP A 116 14.61 -12.02 -8.43
CA ASP A 116 13.58 -13.02 -8.17
C ASP A 116 14.18 -14.19 -7.35
N PRO A 117 13.87 -14.30 -6.04
CA PRO A 117 14.49 -15.30 -5.16
C PRO A 117 14.12 -16.74 -5.57
N TRP A 118 13.21 -16.89 -6.54
CA TRP A 118 12.57 -18.13 -6.93
C TRP A 118 13.11 -18.77 -8.19
N LYS A 119 14.17 -18.21 -8.78
CA LYS A 119 14.76 -18.71 -10.03
C LYS A 119 15.20 -20.19 -9.95
N HIS A 120 15.29 -20.77 -8.75
CA HIS A 120 15.72 -22.15 -8.50
C HIS A 120 14.61 -23.15 -8.13
N GLY A 121 13.33 -22.74 -8.05
CA GLY A 121 12.18 -23.64 -7.89
C GLY A 121 12.02 -24.29 -6.49
N LEU A 122 10.77 -24.58 -6.11
CA LEU A 122 10.40 -25.14 -4.80
C LEU A 122 10.63 -26.67 -4.67
N ASN A 123 11.08 -27.32 -5.74
CA ASN A 123 11.21 -28.79 -5.81
C ASN A 123 12.22 -29.38 -4.82
N ALA A 124 13.15 -28.58 -4.27
CA ALA A 124 14.06 -29.02 -3.22
C ALA A 124 13.49 -28.87 -1.79
N MET A 125 12.44 -28.06 -1.59
CA MET A 125 11.90 -27.74 -0.25
C MET A 125 10.73 -28.61 0.19
N LEU A 126 10.01 -29.22 -0.76
CA LEU A 126 8.84 -30.05 -0.46
C LEU A 126 9.19 -31.49 0.02
N GLY A 127 10.49 -31.82 0.10
CA GLY A 127 11.04 -33.02 0.76
C GLY A 127 11.07 -32.90 2.30
N LYS A 128 12.09 -33.43 3.00
CA LYS A 128 12.28 -33.17 4.46
C LYS A 128 12.23 -31.66 4.72
N VAL A 129 11.42 -31.22 5.69
CA VAL A 129 11.15 -29.78 5.85
C VAL A 129 12.43 -29.03 6.21
N ASP A 130 12.94 -28.25 5.26
CA ASP A 130 14.01 -27.28 5.50
C ASP A 130 13.37 -25.98 6.02
N TRP A 131 13.11 -25.94 7.33
CA TRP A 131 12.56 -24.76 7.99
C TRP A 131 13.44 -23.52 7.84
N ILE A 132 14.76 -23.69 7.72
CA ILE A 132 15.69 -22.57 7.52
C ILE A 132 15.53 -22.02 6.11
N GLY A 133 15.53 -22.89 5.10
CA GLY A 133 15.27 -22.51 3.72
C GLY A 133 13.93 -21.81 3.57
N PHE A 134 12.85 -22.40 4.09
CA PHE A 134 11.49 -21.83 4.04
C PHE A 134 11.41 -20.46 4.72
N SER A 135 12.08 -20.30 5.85
CA SER A 135 12.15 -19.04 6.59
C SER A 135 12.91 -17.94 5.82
N ARG A 136 14.07 -18.27 5.21
CA ARG A 136 14.83 -17.33 4.35
C ARG A 136 14.00 -16.88 3.16
N MET A 137 13.31 -17.83 2.57
CA MET A 137 12.44 -17.65 1.43
C MET A 137 11.31 -16.65 1.72
N LEU A 138 10.60 -16.79 2.83
CA LEU A 138 9.53 -15.84 3.24
C LEU A 138 10.07 -14.42 3.46
N ARG A 139 11.23 -14.31 4.10
CA ARG A 139 11.92 -13.04 4.27
C ARG A 139 12.27 -12.40 2.93
N ASP A 140 12.83 -13.18 2.00
CA ASP A 140 13.27 -12.69 0.70
C ASP A 140 12.07 -12.28 -0.18
N VAL A 141 10.95 -12.98 -0.07
CA VAL A 141 9.66 -12.57 -0.65
C VAL A 141 9.22 -11.21 -0.15
N ARG A 142 9.11 -11.08 1.18
CA ARG A 142 8.70 -9.82 1.82
C ARG A 142 9.57 -8.67 1.31
N ARG A 143 10.89 -8.86 1.34
CA ARG A 143 11.87 -7.85 0.93
C ARG A 143 11.82 -7.54 -0.57
N ALA A 144 11.51 -8.53 -1.41
CA ALA A 144 11.30 -8.30 -2.84
C ALA A 144 10.07 -7.45 -3.10
N ILE A 145 8.96 -7.71 -2.39
CA ILE A 145 7.74 -6.89 -2.47
C ILE A 145 8.01 -5.48 -1.95
N HIS A 146 8.66 -5.35 -0.77
CA HIS A 146 9.06 -4.06 -0.18
C HIS A 146 9.82 -3.15 -1.15
N ARG A 147 10.76 -3.73 -1.92
CA ARG A 147 11.62 -3.00 -2.85
C ARG A 147 10.87 -2.43 -4.06
N TYR A 148 9.77 -3.05 -4.46
CA TYR A 148 8.95 -2.66 -5.62
C TYR A 148 7.50 -2.36 -5.20
N PRO A 149 7.30 -1.36 -4.33
CA PRO A 149 5.99 -1.04 -3.80
C PRO A 149 5.08 -0.49 -4.90
N GLU A 150 3.79 -0.77 -4.82
CA GLU A 150 2.74 -0.26 -5.70
C GLU A 150 1.55 0.19 -4.85
N THR A 151 1.00 1.38 -5.12
CA THR A 151 -0.11 1.94 -4.34
C THR A 151 -1.46 1.35 -4.78
N GLY A 152 -2.53 1.68 -4.05
CA GLY A 152 -3.89 1.21 -4.31
C GLY A 152 -4.30 1.19 -5.79
N TYR A 153 -4.80 0.03 -6.23
CA TYR A 153 -5.20 -0.30 -7.62
C TYR A 153 -4.09 -0.23 -8.69
N GLN A 154 -2.83 -0.07 -8.28
CA GLN A 154 -1.66 -0.08 -9.16
C GLN A 154 -0.75 -1.29 -8.92
N GLU A 155 -1.18 -2.25 -8.10
CA GLU A 155 -0.45 -3.44 -7.63
C GLU A 155 -0.27 -4.52 -8.70
N VAL A 156 -0.04 -4.13 -9.95
CA VAL A 156 0.03 -5.00 -11.13
C VAL A 156 1.21 -5.96 -11.03
N ARG A 157 2.39 -5.51 -10.56
CA ARG A 157 3.56 -6.39 -10.38
C ARG A 157 3.40 -7.27 -9.16
N THR A 158 2.87 -6.72 -8.06
CA THR A 158 2.61 -7.48 -6.84
C THR A 158 1.62 -8.62 -7.09
N GLN A 159 0.48 -8.34 -7.75
CA GLN A 159 -0.50 -9.35 -8.15
C GLN A 159 0.15 -10.41 -9.06
N ALA A 160 0.89 -10.00 -10.10
CA ALA A 160 1.56 -10.91 -11.01
C ALA A 160 2.61 -11.79 -10.30
N PHE A 161 3.31 -11.24 -9.30
CA PHE A 161 4.26 -11.97 -8.48
C PHE A 161 3.56 -13.03 -7.62
N ILE A 162 2.50 -12.67 -6.90
CA ILE A 162 1.73 -13.59 -6.05
C ILE A 162 1.10 -14.70 -6.88
N LYS A 163 0.40 -14.34 -7.97
CA LYS A 163 -0.22 -15.30 -8.89
C LYS A 163 0.80 -16.29 -9.42
N ARG A 164 1.95 -15.80 -9.89
CA ARG A 164 3.02 -16.65 -10.38
C ARG A 164 3.58 -17.57 -9.29
N PHE A 165 3.73 -17.06 -8.07
CA PHE A 165 4.20 -17.86 -6.95
C PHE A 165 3.23 -19.03 -6.67
N CYS A 166 1.93 -18.75 -6.61
CA CYS A 166 0.89 -19.76 -6.45
C CYS A 166 0.87 -20.79 -7.60
N GLU A 167 0.96 -20.35 -8.85
CA GLU A 167 0.92 -21.23 -10.02
C GLU A 167 2.21 -22.07 -10.17
N GLN A 168 3.37 -21.43 -10.09
CA GLN A 168 4.64 -22.04 -10.48
C GLN A 168 5.38 -22.68 -9.32
N ALA A 169 5.33 -22.09 -8.12
CA ALA A 169 6.04 -22.60 -6.96
C ALA A 169 5.17 -23.55 -6.13
N LEU A 170 3.89 -23.20 -5.94
CA LEU A 170 2.95 -24.04 -5.19
C LEU A 170 2.18 -25.03 -6.07
N HIS A 171 2.33 -24.96 -7.40
CA HIS A 171 1.64 -25.83 -8.35
C HIS A 171 0.10 -25.81 -8.20
N ILE A 172 -0.45 -24.68 -7.73
CA ILE A 172 -1.89 -24.51 -7.62
C ILE A 172 -2.47 -24.38 -9.04
N PRO A 173 -3.51 -25.16 -9.39
CA PRO A 173 -4.15 -25.05 -10.70
C PRO A 173 -4.68 -23.64 -10.94
N GLY A 174 -4.40 -23.06 -12.11
CA GLY A 174 -4.84 -21.70 -12.45
C GLY A 174 -6.36 -21.48 -12.33
N LYS A 175 -7.19 -22.53 -12.45
CA LYS A 175 -8.65 -22.46 -12.22
C LYS A 175 -9.02 -22.11 -10.76
N ASN A 176 -8.13 -22.35 -9.81
CA ASN A 176 -8.31 -22.03 -8.39
C ASN A 176 -7.76 -20.63 -8.05
N ILE A 177 -7.28 -19.89 -9.04
CA ILE A 177 -6.71 -18.56 -8.87
C ILE A 177 -7.56 -17.59 -9.69
N ARG A 178 -8.14 -16.60 -9.03
CA ARG A 178 -9.05 -15.64 -9.64
C ARG A 178 -8.57 -14.22 -9.37
N GLU A 179 -8.38 -13.45 -10.43
CA GLU A 179 -8.17 -12.01 -10.35
C GLU A 179 -9.51 -11.34 -10.00
N MET A 180 -9.48 -10.36 -9.10
CA MET A 180 -10.66 -9.66 -8.58
C MET A 180 -10.28 -8.21 -8.30
N ALA A 181 -11.25 -7.30 -8.24
CA ALA A 181 -11.06 -5.90 -7.85
C ALA A 181 -9.89 -5.23 -8.59
N LEU A 182 -9.81 -5.41 -9.91
CA LEU A 182 -8.71 -4.97 -10.80
C LEU A 182 -7.37 -5.67 -10.53
N THR A 183 -6.77 -5.43 -9.37
CA THR A 183 -5.41 -5.90 -8.99
C THR A 183 -5.43 -6.91 -7.84
N GLY A 184 -6.59 -7.19 -7.25
CA GLY A 184 -6.79 -8.23 -6.22
C GLY A 184 -6.67 -9.66 -6.73
N LEU A 185 -6.52 -10.60 -5.79
CA LEU A 185 -6.38 -12.03 -6.10
C LEU A 185 -7.05 -12.89 -5.03
N VAL A 186 -7.76 -13.93 -5.46
CA VAL A 186 -8.23 -15.01 -4.60
C VAL A 186 -7.59 -16.32 -5.02
N VAL A 187 -7.10 -17.09 -4.04
CA VAL A 187 -6.49 -18.40 -4.24
C VAL A 187 -7.19 -19.44 -3.37
N ASP A 188 -7.74 -20.47 -3.99
CA ASP A 188 -8.46 -21.56 -3.29
C ASP A 188 -7.60 -22.83 -3.22
N VAL A 189 -7.44 -23.39 -2.01
CA VAL A 189 -6.72 -24.64 -1.77
C VAL A 189 -7.66 -25.64 -1.11
N CYS A 190 -7.82 -26.80 -1.75
CA CYS A 190 -8.65 -27.90 -1.28
C CYS A 190 -7.88 -29.23 -1.34
N ARG A 191 -8.41 -30.25 -0.65
CA ARG A 191 -7.87 -31.61 -0.71
C ARG A 191 -7.88 -32.13 -2.15
N ASP A 192 -6.73 -32.48 -2.69
CA ASP A 192 -6.57 -33.17 -3.98
C ASP A 192 -7.39 -32.58 -5.16
N ASN A 193 -7.62 -31.26 -5.18
CA ASN A 193 -8.51 -30.58 -6.15
C ASN A 193 -9.97 -31.08 -6.15
N ALA A 194 -10.46 -31.53 -5.00
CA ALA A 194 -11.83 -32.01 -4.81
C ALA A 194 -12.88 -30.94 -5.13
N THR A 195 -14.05 -31.40 -5.57
CA THR A 195 -15.22 -30.54 -5.77
C THR A 195 -15.90 -30.28 -4.44
N ILE A 196 -16.41 -29.08 -4.25
CA ILE A 196 -16.92 -28.59 -2.96
C ILE A 196 -18.43 -28.44 -3.06
N SER A 197 -19.13 -28.96 -2.06
CA SER A 197 -20.58 -28.87 -1.97
C SER A 197 -21.02 -27.44 -1.65
N SER A 198 -22.26 -27.11 -2.04
CA SER A 198 -22.92 -25.86 -1.63
C SER A 198 -22.93 -25.71 -0.10
N SER A 199 -22.85 -24.48 0.40
CA SER A 199 -22.84 -24.12 1.83
C SER A 199 -23.78 -24.96 2.70
N ASP A 200 -25.05 -25.12 2.28
CA ASP A 200 -26.11 -25.78 3.07
C ASP A 200 -25.89 -27.28 3.31
N LYS A 201 -24.94 -27.89 2.58
CA LYS A 201 -24.63 -29.32 2.67
C LYS A 201 -23.30 -29.61 3.37
N ARG A 202 -22.49 -28.58 3.63
CA ARG A 202 -21.17 -28.74 4.25
C ARG A 202 -21.28 -28.92 5.76
N LYS A 203 -20.44 -29.79 6.30
CA LYS A 203 -20.35 -30.04 7.75
C LYS A 203 -19.33 -29.16 8.46
N LEU A 204 -18.34 -28.66 7.72
CA LEU A 204 -17.26 -27.82 8.21
C LEU A 204 -17.29 -26.47 7.48
N PRO A 205 -16.82 -25.40 8.13
CA PRO A 205 -16.79 -24.09 7.51
C PRO A 205 -15.72 -24.04 6.41
N VAL A 206 -15.86 -23.07 5.51
CA VAL A 206 -14.77 -22.59 4.66
C VAL A 206 -14.19 -21.33 5.26
N ILE A 207 -12.87 -21.30 5.34
CA ILE A 207 -12.13 -20.25 6.03
C ILE A 207 -11.31 -19.46 5.02
N ALA A 208 -11.41 -18.15 5.09
CA ALA A 208 -10.60 -17.21 4.34
C ALA A 208 -9.55 -16.53 5.22
N PHE A 209 -8.34 -16.33 4.69
CA PHE A 209 -7.28 -15.54 5.29
C PHE A 209 -6.94 -14.37 4.37
N ARG A 210 -7.01 -13.13 4.89
CA ARG A 210 -6.77 -11.90 4.14
C ARG A 210 -5.36 -11.35 4.39
N ALA A 211 -4.73 -10.89 3.31
CA ALA A 211 -3.63 -9.93 3.32
C ALA A 211 -3.99 -8.78 2.37
N ASP A 212 -3.85 -7.54 2.82
CA ASP A 212 -3.76 -6.36 1.96
C ASP A 212 -2.42 -6.35 1.20
N MET A 213 -2.36 -5.58 0.11
CA MET A 213 -1.25 -5.62 -0.85
C MET A 213 -0.62 -4.28 -1.16
N ASP A 214 -1.33 -3.19 -0.93
CA ASP A 214 -0.92 -1.87 -1.39
C ASP A 214 0.16 -1.24 -0.50
N ALA A 215 0.91 -0.34 -1.11
CA ALA A 215 1.87 0.51 -0.46
C ALA A 215 1.32 1.95 -0.31
N LEU A 216 2.02 2.75 0.47
CA LEU A 216 1.69 4.15 0.70
C LEU A 216 2.47 5.08 -0.25
N PRO A 217 1.93 6.26 -0.63
CA PRO A 217 2.63 7.28 -1.41
C PRO A 217 3.65 8.07 -0.57
N ILE A 218 4.49 7.35 0.17
CA ILE A 218 5.50 7.87 1.09
C ILE A 218 6.90 7.55 0.55
N GLU A 219 7.81 8.51 0.68
CA GLU A 219 9.22 8.30 0.37
C GLU A 219 9.91 7.63 1.56
N GLU A 220 10.46 6.44 1.34
CA GLU A 220 11.27 5.74 2.34
C GLU A 220 12.63 6.41 2.56
N LEU A 221 12.98 6.61 3.83
CA LEU A 221 14.26 7.20 4.24
C LEU A 221 15.23 6.18 4.87
N ASN A 222 14.87 4.90 4.89
CA ASN A 222 15.72 3.82 5.37
C ASN A 222 16.80 3.41 4.34
N GLU A 223 17.62 4.35 3.89
CA GLU A 223 18.62 4.10 2.83
C GLU A 223 19.68 3.06 3.20
N HIS A 224 19.79 2.73 4.49
CA HIS A 224 20.68 1.69 5.01
C HIS A 224 20.12 0.27 4.80
N LEU A 225 18.82 0.11 4.56
CA LEU A 225 18.21 -1.20 4.34
C LEU A 225 18.52 -1.69 2.93
N PRO A 226 19.02 -2.93 2.76
CA PRO A 226 19.38 -3.47 1.44
C PRO A 226 18.15 -3.72 0.56
N TYR A 227 16.94 -3.63 1.11
CA TYR A 227 15.66 -3.83 0.44
C TYR A 227 14.81 -2.56 0.37
N CYS A 228 15.37 -1.40 0.70
CA CYS A 228 14.72 -0.10 0.59
C CYS A 228 14.05 0.10 -0.79
N SER A 229 12.90 0.76 -0.80
CA SER A 229 12.09 1.07 -1.97
C SER A 229 12.90 1.71 -3.09
N THR A 230 12.63 1.23 -4.30
CA THR A 230 13.20 1.79 -5.53
C THR A 230 12.42 3.01 -6.04
N GLN A 231 11.24 3.31 -5.50
CA GLN A 231 10.39 4.43 -5.91
C GLN A 231 10.70 5.69 -5.09
N LYS A 232 11.67 6.49 -5.56
CA LYS A 232 12.07 7.78 -4.93
C LYS A 232 11.45 8.99 -5.64
N LYS A 233 11.28 10.12 -4.92
CA LYS A 233 10.82 11.36 -5.56
C LYS A 233 11.82 11.83 -6.60
N GLY A 234 11.32 12.18 -7.80
CA GLY A 234 12.16 12.67 -8.88
C GLY A 234 12.90 13.97 -8.49
N ARG A 235 14.23 13.91 -8.31
CA ARG A 235 15.10 15.06 -7.98
C ARG A 235 15.01 16.26 -8.96
N LYS A 236 14.38 16.11 -10.13
CA LYS A 236 14.28 17.15 -11.17
C LYS A 236 13.23 18.25 -10.87
N GLU A 237 12.23 17.98 -10.04
CA GLU A 237 11.16 18.95 -9.68
C GLU A 237 11.68 20.10 -8.81
N LEU A 238 12.56 19.79 -7.84
CA LEU A 238 13.06 20.77 -6.86
C LEU A 238 13.90 21.89 -7.49
N ARG A 239 14.54 21.63 -8.65
CA ARG A 239 15.35 22.62 -9.39
C ARG A 239 14.54 23.49 -10.35
N LYS A 240 13.36 23.05 -10.82
CA LYS A 240 12.49 23.86 -11.71
C LYS A 240 11.63 24.86 -10.95
N ARG A 241 11.20 24.54 -9.72
CA ARG A 241 10.41 25.46 -8.88
C ARG A 241 11.19 26.73 -8.48
N LYS A 242 12.53 26.65 -8.38
CA LYS A 242 13.41 27.83 -8.18
C LYS A 242 13.63 28.70 -9.43
N LYS A 243 13.28 28.23 -10.63
CA LYS A 243 13.50 28.95 -11.90
C LYS A 243 12.24 29.51 -12.56
N ARG A 244 11.05 29.25 -12.00
CA ARG A 244 9.74 29.70 -12.54
C ARG A 244 9.11 30.88 -11.78
N LYS A 245 9.90 31.62 -10.98
CA LYS A 245 9.50 32.93 -10.41
C LYS A 245 10.28 34.05 -11.11
N THR A 246 9.98 34.30 -12.39
CA THR A 246 10.19 35.60 -13.03
C THR A 246 9.39 35.67 -14.33
N SER A 247 8.74 36.83 -14.52
CA SER A 247 8.12 37.37 -15.74
C SER A 247 6.85 36.71 -16.32
N SER A 248 5.70 37.34 -16.13
CA SER A 248 5.07 38.17 -17.19
C SER A 248 3.92 39.04 -16.64
N PRO A 249 3.64 40.22 -17.24
CA PRO A 249 2.65 41.17 -16.76
C PRO A 249 1.25 40.85 -17.32
N HIS A 250 0.22 41.00 -16.49
CA HIS A 250 -1.17 40.99 -16.97
C HIS A 250 -1.69 42.42 -17.10
N THR A 251 -2.26 42.68 -18.26
CA THR A 251 -3.00 43.89 -18.65
C THR A 251 -4.35 43.95 -17.95
N ASP A 252 -4.66 45.11 -17.39
CA ASP A 252 -5.95 45.45 -16.78
C ASP A 252 -7.06 45.49 -17.84
N GLU A 253 -8.09 44.65 -17.66
CA GLU A 253 -9.42 44.94 -18.20
C GLU A 253 -10.41 45.08 -17.05
N ASN A 254 -11.03 46.26 -17.03
CA ASN A 254 -11.88 46.79 -16.00
C ASN A 254 -13.32 46.30 -16.22
N MET A 255 -13.79 45.35 -15.41
CA MET A 255 -15.22 45.00 -15.35
C MET A 255 -15.77 45.33 -13.96
N SER A 256 -16.67 46.31 -13.92
CA SER A 256 -17.45 46.69 -12.75
C SER A 256 -18.34 45.53 -12.29
N ALA A 257 -18.13 45.04 -11.06
CA ALA A 257 -18.97 44.03 -10.44
C ALA A 257 -20.33 44.62 -10.00
N PRO A 258 -21.47 43.96 -10.30
CA PRO A 258 -22.74 44.31 -9.69
C PRO A 258 -22.78 43.83 -8.23
N ALA A 259 -23.59 44.49 -7.40
CA ALA A 259 -23.73 44.23 -5.98
C ALA A 259 -24.01 42.74 -5.68
N THR A 260 -23.10 42.11 -4.94
CA THR A 260 -23.22 40.72 -4.47
C THR A 260 -24.25 40.64 -3.35
N THR A 261 -25.49 40.34 -3.71
CA THR A 261 -26.48 39.83 -2.76
C THR A 261 -26.05 38.43 -2.34
N LEU A 262 -26.00 38.17 -1.02
CA LEU A 262 -25.89 36.81 -0.48
C LEU A 262 -26.96 35.93 -1.16
N PRO A 263 -26.65 34.65 -1.46
CA PRO A 263 -27.69 33.71 -1.89
C PRO A 263 -28.83 33.74 -0.87
N ALA A 264 -30.07 33.68 -1.36
CA ALA A 264 -31.26 33.69 -0.49
C ALA A 264 -31.13 32.59 0.58
N PRO A 265 -31.69 32.76 1.79
CA PRO A 265 -31.73 31.73 2.82
C PRO A 265 -32.66 30.61 2.36
N SER A 266 -32.20 29.79 1.44
CA SER A 266 -32.95 28.72 0.79
C SER A 266 -31.95 27.67 0.31
N THR A 267 -31.57 26.84 1.28
CA THR A 267 -31.43 25.37 1.27
C THR A 267 -30.17 25.03 2.06
N ILE A 268 -30.37 24.77 3.34
CA ILE A 268 -29.44 23.99 4.17
C ILE A 268 -29.26 22.67 3.42
N THR A 269 -28.15 22.56 2.70
CA THR A 269 -27.88 21.36 1.91
C THR A 269 -26.83 20.59 2.67
N THR A 270 -27.30 19.61 3.44
CA THR A 270 -26.44 18.54 3.93
C THR A 270 -26.46 17.46 2.87
N GLN A 271 -25.30 17.19 2.26
CA GLN A 271 -25.14 16.06 1.37
C GLN A 271 -24.26 15.04 2.06
N THR A 272 -24.85 13.88 2.36
CA THR A 272 -24.10 12.66 2.67
C THR A 272 -23.93 11.94 1.36
N VAL A 273 -22.71 11.92 0.83
CA VAL A 273 -22.38 11.07 -0.31
C VAL A 273 -21.71 9.85 0.33
N GLY A 274 -22.28 8.65 0.14
CA GLY A 274 -21.54 7.43 0.45
C GLY A 274 -20.23 7.42 -0.32
N ALA A 275 -19.23 6.65 0.15
CA ALA A 275 -17.93 6.54 -0.52
C ALA A 275 -18.11 6.59 -2.06
N PRO A 276 -17.42 7.50 -2.77
CA PRO A 276 -17.65 7.65 -4.20
C PRO A 276 -17.35 6.30 -4.85
N PRO A 277 -18.11 5.85 -5.86
CA PRO A 277 -17.52 4.89 -6.78
C PRO A 277 -16.21 5.49 -7.26
N ALA A 278 -15.14 4.68 -7.24
CA ALA A 278 -13.80 5.08 -7.69
C ALA A 278 -13.93 5.99 -8.91
N PRO A 279 -13.30 7.19 -8.91
CA PRO A 279 -13.47 8.12 -10.02
C PRO A 279 -13.20 7.38 -11.31
N GLY A 280 -14.24 7.24 -12.13
CA GLY A 280 -14.11 6.70 -13.47
C GLY A 280 -13.03 7.51 -14.17
N ALA A 281 -12.01 6.82 -14.67
CA ALA A 281 -10.95 7.42 -15.45
C ALA A 281 -11.59 8.25 -16.56
N THR A 282 -11.66 9.56 -16.36
CA THR A 282 -11.96 10.48 -17.44
C THR A 282 -10.69 10.54 -18.26
N ALA A 283 -10.75 9.92 -19.43
CA ALA A 283 -9.72 10.00 -20.44
C ALA A 283 -9.68 11.44 -20.95
N ASP A 284 -8.89 12.28 -20.27
CA ASP A 284 -8.32 13.45 -20.92
C ASP A 284 -7.10 12.96 -21.72
N ASP A 285 -7.34 12.80 -23.03
CA ASP A 285 -6.32 12.59 -24.05
C ASP A 285 -5.32 13.76 -24.04
N ASP A 286 -4.27 13.66 -23.23
CA ASP A 286 -3.02 14.39 -23.47
C ASP A 286 -1.86 13.41 -23.42
N ASP A 287 -1.29 13.20 -24.61
CA ASP A 287 -0.29 12.19 -24.98
C ASP A 287 1.09 12.54 -24.40
N SER A 288 1.15 12.62 -23.06
CA SER A 288 2.37 12.85 -22.29
C SER A 288 2.76 11.59 -21.53
N GLU A 289 4.01 11.18 -21.72
CA GLU A 289 4.65 10.01 -21.15
C GLU A 289 4.41 9.92 -19.62
N PHE A 290 3.48 9.05 -19.17
CA PHE A 290 3.20 8.79 -17.74
C PHE A 290 4.47 8.27 -17.03
N GLN A 291 5.29 9.18 -16.51
CA GLN A 291 6.31 8.90 -15.51
C GLN A 291 5.64 8.96 -14.14
N ILE A 292 5.53 7.80 -13.46
CA ILE A 292 5.14 7.72 -12.05
C ILE A 292 6.14 8.59 -11.26
N SER A 293 5.72 9.82 -10.91
CA SER A 293 6.56 10.82 -10.25
C SER A 293 6.38 10.85 -8.73
N THR A 294 5.57 9.94 -8.19
CA THR A 294 5.27 9.82 -6.76
C THR A 294 6.12 8.72 -6.15
N ALA A 295 6.80 9.03 -5.05
CA ALA A 295 7.47 8.00 -4.26
C ALA A 295 6.44 7.05 -3.64
N ALA A 296 6.83 5.80 -3.41
CA ALA A 296 5.99 4.81 -2.76
C ALA A 296 6.82 3.87 -1.89
N ALA A 297 6.25 3.35 -0.80
CA ALA A 297 6.88 2.39 0.09
C ALA A 297 5.84 1.68 0.99
N HIS A 298 6.13 0.43 1.38
CA HIS A 298 5.33 -0.30 2.36
C HIS A 298 5.61 0.22 3.78
N MET A 299 4.86 1.24 4.18
CA MET A 299 5.02 1.90 5.49
C MET A 299 3.94 1.50 6.51
N CYS A 300 3.05 0.58 6.13
CA CYS A 300 2.07 -0.04 7.02
C CYS A 300 2.33 -1.53 7.27
N GLY A 301 3.20 -2.15 6.46
CA GLY A 301 3.64 -3.55 6.64
C GLY A 301 2.87 -4.59 5.83
N HIS A 302 2.10 -4.16 4.81
CA HIS A 302 1.31 -5.05 3.92
C HIS A 302 2.19 -6.08 3.19
N ASP A 303 3.46 -5.77 2.94
CA ASP A 303 4.48 -6.72 2.49
C ASP A 303 4.71 -7.89 3.47
N GLY A 304 4.68 -7.62 4.77
CA GLY A 304 4.68 -8.63 5.82
C GLY A 304 3.40 -9.46 5.84
N HIS A 305 2.23 -8.84 5.66
CA HIS A 305 0.93 -9.53 5.60
C HIS A 305 0.88 -10.52 4.43
N MET A 306 1.28 -10.07 3.23
CA MET A 306 1.39 -10.91 2.04
C MET A 306 2.35 -12.10 2.27
N ALA A 307 3.51 -11.85 2.89
CA ALA A 307 4.46 -12.92 3.19
C ALA A 307 3.89 -13.96 4.17
N MET A 308 3.12 -13.54 5.18
CA MET A 308 2.44 -14.46 6.10
C MET A 308 1.39 -15.31 5.37
N VAL A 309 0.51 -14.68 4.60
CA VAL A 309 -0.58 -15.40 3.90
C VAL A 309 -0.02 -16.33 2.81
N LEU A 310 1.02 -15.92 2.08
CA LEU A 310 1.75 -16.80 1.14
C LEU A 310 2.42 -17.98 1.86
N GLY A 311 3.03 -17.74 3.02
CA GLY A 311 3.65 -18.79 3.83
C GLY A 311 2.63 -19.80 4.32
N LEU A 312 1.48 -19.34 4.83
CA LEU A 312 0.37 -20.21 5.20
C LEU A 312 -0.13 -21.01 4.00
N CYS A 313 -0.34 -20.36 2.84
CA CYS A 313 -0.74 -21.03 1.61
C CYS A 313 0.23 -22.15 1.22
N ALA A 314 1.54 -21.91 1.33
CA ALA A 314 2.55 -22.92 1.04
C ALA A 314 2.47 -24.14 1.99
N LEU A 315 2.26 -23.91 3.29
CA LEU A 315 2.08 -24.98 4.27
C LEU A 315 0.80 -25.79 4.02
N VAL A 316 -0.31 -25.11 3.74
CA VAL A 316 -1.59 -25.77 3.46
C VAL A 316 -1.52 -26.60 2.18
N VAL A 317 -0.94 -26.07 1.09
CA VAL A 317 -0.76 -26.81 -0.17
C VAL A 317 0.05 -28.08 0.04
N ARG A 318 1.15 -27.98 0.79
CA ARG A 318 2.05 -29.11 1.04
C ARG A 318 1.33 -30.29 1.71
N ASN A 319 0.45 -30.01 2.67
CA ASN A 319 -0.30 -31.02 3.41
C ASN A 319 -1.80 -31.02 3.02
N ALA A 320 -2.15 -30.60 1.81
CA ALA A 320 -3.54 -30.48 1.37
C ALA A 320 -4.30 -31.82 1.40
N HIS A 321 -3.60 -32.94 1.23
CA HIS A 321 -4.16 -34.29 1.32
C HIS A 321 -4.69 -34.66 2.72
N LEU A 322 -4.28 -33.92 3.76
CA LEU A 322 -4.74 -34.07 5.15
C LEU A 322 -5.93 -33.16 5.48
N LEU A 323 -6.32 -32.25 4.59
CA LEU A 323 -7.52 -31.43 4.78
C LEU A 323 -8.76 -32.33 4.84
N PRO A 324 -9.76 -32.02 5.68
CA PRO A 324 -11.03 -32.72 5.66
C PRO A 324 -11.71 -32.67 4.29
N GLU A 325 -12.48 -33.70 3.95
CA GLU A 325 -13.30 -33.70 2.75
C GLU A 325 -14.33 -32.56 2.79
N ASP A 326 -14.73 -32.09 1.61
CA ASP A 326 -15.75 -31.04 1.46
C ASP A 326 -15.38 -29.69 2.12
N THR A 327 -14.07 -29.41 2.22
CA THR A 327 -13.53 -28.12 2.71
C THR A 327 -12.56 -27.48 1.71
N PHE A 328 -12.42 -26.17 1.81
CA PHE A 328 -11.28 -25.44 1.24
C PHE A 328 -10.87 -24.27 2.12
N VAL A 329 -9.64 -23.84 1.89
CA VAL A 329 -9.06 -22.63 2.46
C VAL A 329 -8.94 -21.61 1.34
N ARG A 330 -9.46 -20.40 1.59
CA ARG A 330 -9.34 -19.27 0.68
C ARG A 330 -8.26 -18.32 1.17
N PHE A 331 -7.41 -17.87 0.26
CA PHE A 331 -6.44 -16.80 0.52
C PHE A 331 -6.88 -15.58 -0.30
N ILE A 332 -7.13 -14.47 0.39
CA ILE A 332 -7.58 -13.20 -0.20
C ILE A 332 -6.39 -12.24 -0.16
N PHE A 333 -5.91 -11.84 -1.33
CA PHE A 333 -4.92 -10.78 -1.49
C PHE A 333 -5.64 -9.53 -1.99
N GLN A 334 -5.86 -8.60 -1.08
CA GLN A 334 -6.72 -7.45 -1.28
C GLN A 334 -5.91 -6.21 -1.72
N PRO A 335 -6.34 -5.50 -2.78
CA PRO A 335 -5.70 -4.24 -3.17
C PRO A 335 -6.25 -3.08 -2.33
N ALA A 336 -5.61 -1.92 -2.47
CA ALA A 336 -6.16 -0.60 -2.12
C ALA A 336 -6.78 -0.44 -0.71
N GLU A 337 -6.22 -1.08 0.33
CA GLU A 337 -6.66 -0.88 1.71
C GLU A 337 -6.46 0.59 2.15
N GLU A 338 -5.30 1.18 1.82
CA GLU A 338 -4.92 2.56 2.19
C GLU A 338 -5.75 3.62 1.46
N GLY A 339 -6.62 3.18 0.55
CA GLY A 339 -7.52 4.02 -0.23
C GLY A 339 -7.39 3.74 -1.75
N PRO A 340 -8.51 3.82 -2.49
CA PRO A 340 -9.85 4.21 -2.06
C PRO A 340 -10.71 3.07 -1.46
N GLY A 341 -10.13 1.94 -1.07
CA GLY A 341 -10.81 0.78 -0.48
C GLY A 341 -10.95 -0.36 -1.49
N GLY A 342 -10.51 -1.56 -1.13
CA GLY A 342 -10.53 -2.75 -2.00
C GLY A 342 -11.41 -3.88 -1.51
N ALA A 343 -11.70 -3.95 -0.21
CA ALA A 343 -12.51 -5.03 0.37
C ALA A 343 -13.91 -5.10 -0.27
N MET A 344 -14.61 -3.98 -0.40
CA MET A 344 -15.95 -3.93 -1.00
C MET A 344 -15.95 -4.41 -2.45
N LYS A 345 -14.95 -3.99 -3.25
CA LYS A 345 -14.81 -4.45 -4.64
C LYS A 345 -14.51 -5.94 -4.75
N MET A 346 -13.70 -6.47 -3.83
CA MET A 346 -13.48 -7.93 -3.76
C MET A 346 -14.77 -8.68 -3.40
N ILE A 347 -15.58 -8.16 -2.48
CA ILE A 347 -16.86 -8.76 -2.10
C ILE A 347 -17.82 -8.76 -3.29
N GLU A 348 -17.94 -7.63 -4.01
CA GLU A 348 -18.74 -7.50 -5.24
C GLU A 348 -18.32 -8.52 -6.31
N ASP A 349 -17.02 -8.73 -6.49
CA ASP A 349 -16.46 -9.72 -7.42
C ASP A 349 -16.53 -11.17 -6.91
N GLY A 350 -17.14 -11.40 -5.74
CA GLY A 350 -17.43 -12.73 -5.21
C GLY A 350 -16.32 -13.36 -4.38
N ALA A 351 -15.42 -12.57 -3.78
CA ALA A 351 -14.37 -13.08 -2.89
C ALA A 351 -14.90 -13.86 -1.67
N LEU A 352 -16.14 -13.59 -1.24
CA LEU A 352 -16.80 -14.27 -0.11
C LEU A 352 -17.82 -15.34 -0.52
N ILE A 353 -17.95 -15.66 -1.81
CA ILE A 353 -18.80 -16.76 -2.26
C ILE A 353 -18.29 -18.06 -1.62
N ASP A 354 -19.20 -18.77 -0.95
CA ASP A 354 -18.93 -20.02 -0.24
C ASP A 354 -17.97 -19.91 0.96
N VAL A 355 -17.56 -18.71 1.38
CA VAL A 355 -16.75 -18.49 2.61
C VAL A 355 -17.69 -18.38 3.81
N ASP A 356 -17.38 -19.07 4.91
CA ASP A 356 -18.15 -19.00 6.16
C ASP A 356 -17.47 -18.11 7.22
N GLU A 357 -16.13 -18.12 7.25
CA GLU A 357 -15.32 -17.37 8.21
C GLU A 357 -14.15 -16.65 7.54
N VAL A 358 -13.80 -15.44 7.98
CA VAL A 358 -12.70 -14.64 7.42
C VAL A 358 -11.79 -14.08 8.51
N TYR A 359 -10.47 -14.25 8.37
CA TYR A 359 -9.48 -13.82 9.35
C TYR A 359 -8.46 -12.89 8.71
N GLY A 360 -8.10 -11.83 9.43
CA GLY A 360 -7.07 -10.88 9.02
C GLY A 360 -6.15 -10.55 10.21
N VAL A 361 -4.92 -10.18 9.89
CA VAL A 361 -3.92 -9.75 10.88
C VAL A 361 -3.28 -8.46 10.40
N HIS A 362 -3.09 -7.52 11.32
CA HIS A 362 -2.26 -6.35 11.07
C HIS A 362 -1.04 -6.36 11.99
N ASN A 363 0.13 -5.94 11.51
CA ASN A 363 1.25 -5.67 12.42
C ASN A 363 1.06 -4.37 13.20
N ALA A 364 1.44 -4.32 14.47
CA ALA A 364 1.39 -3.08 15.24
C ALA A 364 2.64 -2.93 16.13
N PRO A 365 2.97 -1.70 16.58
CA PRO A 365 4.13 -1.43 17.46
C PRO A 365 3.96 -1.96 18.90
N PHE A 366 3.26 -3.08 19.07
CA PHE A 366 3.19 -3.86 20.28
C PHE A 366 4.42 -4.77 20.43
N PRO A 367 4.73 -5.29 21.63
CA PRO A 367 5.88 -6.16 21.85
C PRO A 367 5.90 -7.37 20.89
N LEU A 368 7.06 -7.73 20.36
CA LEU A 368 7.22 -8.91 19.51
C LEU A 368 6.70 -10.18 20.22
N ASN A 369 6.11 -11.10 19.47
CA ASN A 369 5.46 -12.33 19.99
C ASN A 369 4.24 -12.06 20.89
N SER A 370 3.57 -10.92 20.71
CA SER A 370 2.27 -10.65 21.32
C SER A 370 1.16 -10.60 20.27
N ILE A 371 -0.05 -10.98 20.68
CA ILE A 371 -1.30 -10.85 19.94
C ILE A 371 -2.23 -9.94 20.72
N HIS A 372 -2.63 -8.85 20.08
CA HIS A 372 -3.57 -7.90 20.65
C HIS A 372 -4.93 -8.08 19.97
N VAL A 373 -5.94 -8.50 20.74
CA VAL A 373 -7.25 -8.89 20.21
C VAL A 373 -8.33 -8.81 21.28
N ARG A 374 -9.50 -8.26 20.92
CA ARG A 374 -10.67 -8.14 21.79
C ARG A 374 -11.98 -8.38 21.03
N PRO A 375 -13.06 -8.82 21.70
CA PRO A 375 -14.39 -8.84 21.11
C PRO A 375 -14.97 -7.42 21.02
N GLY A 376 -15.91 -7.22 20.09
CA GLY A 376 -16.53 -5.92 19.83
C GLY A 376 -15.65 -5.01 18.97
N ALA A 377 -15.81 -3.70 19.14
CA ALA A 377 -15.07 -2.73 18.35
C ALA A 377 -13.56 -2.79 18.60
N VAL A 378 -12.79 -2.86 17.51
CA VAL A 378 -11.32 -2.93 17.54
C VAL A 378 -10.65 -1.82 16.73
N MET A 379 -11.29 -1.34 15.66
CA MET A 379 -10.86 -0.17 14.86
C MET A 379 -12.05 0.73 14.54
N ALA A 380 -11.76 2.01 14.33
CA ALA A 380 -12.77 3.05 14.25
C ALA A 380 -13.40 3.16 12.86
N HIS A 381 -14.64 3.64 12.86
CA HIS A 381 -15.30 4.22 11.71
C HIS A 381 -14.61 5.52 11.30
N GLU A 382 -14.63 5.85 10.02
CA GLU A 382 -14.13 7.12 9.47
C GLU A 382 -15.20 7.86 8.68
N VAL A 383 -15.35 9.17 8.95
CA VAL A 383 -16.07 10.10 8.07
C VAL A 383 -15.18 11.29 7.79
N GLU A 384 -15.11 11.74 6.55
CA GLU A 384 -14.56 13.05 6.20
C GLU A 384 -15.69 14.09 6.13
N PHE A 385 -15.39 15.33 6.52
CA PHE A 385 -16.32 16.44 6.31
C PHE A 385 -15.63 17.65 5.73
N SER A 386 -16.38 18.41 4.93
CA SER A 386 -15.99 19.74 4.46
C SER A 386 -17.11 20.75 4.70
N ILE A 387 -16.70 22.00 4.92
CA ILE A 387 -17.59 23.12 5.19
C ILE A 387 -17.15 24.30 4.35
N ASP A 388 -18.01 24.75 3.45
CA ASP A 388 -17.85 25.97 2.67
C ASP A 388 -18.66 27.08 3.34
N ILE A 389 -17.97 28.11 3.86
CA ILE A 389 -18.58 29.28 4.50
C ILE A 389 -18.58 30.45 3.52
N HIS A 390 -19.73 31.09 3.34
CA HIS A 390 -19.92 32.23 2.44
C HIS A 390 -20.36 33.48 3.22
N GLY A 391 -19.61 34.57 3.01
CA GLY A 391 -19.87 35.89 3.57
C GLY A 391 -19.91 36.97 2.49
N ILE A 392 -19.57 38.20 2.88
CA ILE A 392 -19.49 39.36 2.00
C ILE A 392 -18.10 39.98 2.20
N GLY A 393 -17.26 39.91 1.18
CA GLY A 393 -15.91 40.46 1.24
C GLY A 393 -15.88 41.98 1.11
N GLY A 394 -14.73 42.58 1.42
CA GLY A 394 -14.53 44.01 1.31
C GLY A 394 -13.19 44.48 1.87
N HIS A 395 -13.00 45.79 1.96
CA HIS A 395 -11.77 46.36 2.50
C HIS A 395 -11.67 46.11 4.01
N GLY A 396 -10.54 45.60 4.50
CA GLY A 396 -10.34 45.28 5.92
C GLY A 396 -10.43 46.46 6.90
N SER A 397 -10.52 47.70 6.42
CA SER A 397 -10.74 48.90 7.24
C SER A 397 -12.20 49.30 7.34
N ALA A 398 -13.10 48.64 6.60
CA ALA A 398 -14.54 48.85 6.62
C ALA A 398 -15.33 47.57 6.95
N PRO A 399 -15.02 46.89 8.07
CA PRO A 399 -15.64 45.61 8.43
C PRO A 399 -17.17 45.68 8.58
N GLN A 400 -17.71 46.84 8.96
CA GLN A 400 -19.16 47.07 9.07
C GLN A 400 -19.93 46.95 7.73
N GLN A 401 -19.21 46.91 6.59
CA GLN A 401 -19.77 46.69 5.26
C GLN A 401 -19.64 45.23 4.79
N CYS A 402 -19.02 44.38 5.60
CA CYS A 402 -18.67 43.00 5.26
C CYS A 402 -19.44 42.00 6.15
N VAL A 403 -19.40 40.74 5.74
CA VAL A 403 -19.71 39.58 6.59
C VAL A 403 -18.47 38.70 6.52
N ASP A 404 -17.68 38.70 7.60
CA ASP A 404 -16.35 38.09 7.63
C ASP A 404 -16.43 36.56 7.80
N PRO A 405 -16.08 35.76 6.76
CA PRO A 405 -16.13 34.30 6.85
C PRO A 405 -14.96 33.70 7.63
N ILE A 406 -13.84 34.42 7.82
CA ILE A 406 -12.72 33.96 8.66
C ILE A 406 -13.14 34.03 10.13
N LEU A 407 -13.70 35.17 10.55
CA LEU A 407 -14.22 35.32 11.91
C LEU A 407 -15.32 34.29 12.20
N THR A 408 -16.24 34.12 11.25
CA THR A 408 -17.31 33.11 11.34
C THR A 408 -16.75 31.69 11.43
N GLY A 409 -15.77 31.34 10.58
CA GLY A 409 -15.14 30.02 10.60
C GLY A 409 -14.42 29.72 11.92
N ALA A 410 -13.77 30.71 12.54
CA ALA A 410 -13.16 30.54 13.85
C ALA A 410 -14.20 30.22 14.94
N ALA A 411 -15.36 30.90 14.90
CA ALA A 411 -16.48 30.61 15.79
C ALA A 411 -17.05 29.21 15.54
N VAL A 412 -17.16 28.78 14.28
CA VAL A 412 -17.58 27.41 13.92
C VAL A 412 -16.62 26.39 14.52
N VAL A 413 -15.31 26.54 14.35
CA VAL A 413 -14.30 25.62 14.91
C VAL A 413 -14.44 25.50 16.43
N GLN A 414 -14.65 26.63 17.13
CA GLN A 414 -14.88 26.63 18.57
C GLN A 414 -16.19 25.93 18.95
N ALA A 415 -17.28 26.16 18.20
CA ALA A 415 -18.57 25.53 18.43
C ALA A 415 -18.51 24.01 18.23
N LEU A 416 -17.78 23.52 17.23
CA LEU A 416 -17.64 22.09 16.95
C LEU A 416 -17.02 21.30 18.11
N GLN A 417 -16.24 21.93 18.99
CA GLN A 417 -15.72 21.28 20.19
C GLN A 417 -16.83 20.82 21.16
N SER A 418 -18.02 21.43 21.07
CA SER A 418 -19.19 21.04 21.86
C SER A 418 -19.88 19.76 21.36
N VAL A 419 -19.54 19.28 20.16
CA VAL A 419 -20.11 18.03 19.62
C VAL A 419 -19.72 16.86 20.51
N VAL A 420 -18.42 16.58 20.63
CA VAL A 420 -17.93 15.51 21.51
C VAL A 420 -18.15 15.87 22.97
N SER A 421 -17.75 17.07 23.38
CA SER A 421 -17.72 17.38 24.82
C SER A 421 -19.11 17.46 25.46
N ARG A 422 -20.15 17.93 24.76
CA ARG A 422 -21.48 18.23 25.34
C ARG A 422 -22.66 17.55 24.65
N SER A 423 -22.52 17.02 23.42
CA SER A 423 -23.63 16.39 22.71
C SER A 423 -23.64 14.85 22.85
N LEU A 424 -22.50 14.23 23.15
CA LEU A 424 -22.35 12.78 23.33
C LEU A 424 -22.37 12.37 24.81
N SER A 425 -22.64 11.09 25.06
CA SER A 425 -22.46 10.52 26.40
C SER A 425 -20.97 10.59 26.78
N PRO A 426 -20.62 10.80 28.06
CA PRO A 426 -19.24 10.65 28.52
C PRO A 426 -18.67 9.22 28.31
N MET A 427 -19.54 8.23 28.07
CA MET A 427 -19.15 6.84 27.76
C MET A 427 -19.00 6.59 26.25
N ASP A 428 -19.48 7.50 25.41
CA ASP A 428 -19.33 7.41 23.96
C ASP A 428 -17.90 7.78 23.58
N THR A 429 -17.30 7.02 22.68
CA THR A 429 -15.93 7.29 22.20
C THR A 429 -16.00 7.85 20.79
N ALA A 430 -15.59 9.11 20.63
CA ALA A 430 -15.56 9.77 19.32
C ALA A 430 -14.50 10.89 19.27
N VAL A 431 -14.06 11.21 18.05
CA VAL A 431 -13.16 12.33 17.75
C VAL A 431 -13.77 13.13 16.61
N VAL A 432 -13.75 14.46 16.73
CA VAL A 432 -14.07 15.40 15.64
C VAL A 432 -12.89 16.35 15.50
N SER A 433 -12.19 16.27 14.38
CA SER A 433 -10.96 17.03 14.13
C SER A 433 -11.15 17.95 12.93
N VAL A 434 -11.11 19.26 13.12
CA VAL A 434 -10.94 20.21 12.00
C VAL A 434 -9.45 20.28 11.69
N THR A 435 -9.05 19.73 10.55
CA THR A 435 -7.65 19.60 10.16
C THR A 435 -7.24 20.61 9.09
N GLN A 436 -8.19 21.32 8.49
CA GLN A 436 -7.95 22.35 7.50
C GLN A 436 -8.80 23.59 7.78
N PHE A 437 -8.17 24.76 7.62
CA PHE A 437 -8.83 26.06 7.61
C PHE A 437 -8.15 26.93 6.56
N ARG A 438 -8.89 27.35 5.52
CA ARG A 438 -8.37 28.19 4.44
C ARG A 438 -9.30 29.39 4.21
N GLY A 439 -8.76 30.60 4.03
CA GLY A 439 -9.54 31.78 3.71
C GLY A 439 -8.67 33.02 3.48
N GLY A 440 -8.94 33.73 2.38
CA GLY A 440 -8.25 34.97 2.00
C GLY A 440 -6.83 34.80 1.46
N ASP A 441 -6.40 35.74 0.61
CA ASP A 441 -5.05 35.79 0.02
C ASP A 441 -4.31 37.11 0.27
N ALA A 442 -5.03 38.20 0.59
CA ALA A 442 -4.49 39.53 0.75
C ALA A 442 -4.69 40.07 2.17
N ASN A 443 -3.65 40.70 2.74
CA ASN A 443 -3.62 41.13 4.14
C ASN A 443 -4.65 42.22 4.51
N ASN A 444 -5.13 42.99 3.54
CA ASN A 444 -6.02 44.14 3.75
C ASN A 444 -7.44 43.92 3.19
N VAL A 445 -7.80 42.68 2.87
CA VAL A 445 -9.10 42.31 2.30
C VAL A 445 -9.77 41.26 3.18
N ILE A 446 -11.03 41.48 3.53
CA ILE A 446 -11.90 40.45 4.09
C ILE A 446 -12.40 39.61 2.90
N PRO A 447 -12.16 38.28 2.87
CA PRO A 447 -12.58 37.44 1.74
C PRO A 447 -14.10 37.24 1.72
N SER A 448 -14.62 36.77 0.58
CA SER A 448 -16.04 36.39 0.44
C SER A 448 -16.35 34.96 0.89
N SER A 449 -15.33 34.13 1.12
CA SER A 449 -15.52 32.75 1.60
C SER A 449 -14.36 32.24 2.46
N ALA A 450 -14.62 31.16 3.21
CA ALA A 450 -13.64 30.35 3.91
C ALA A 450 -14.01 28.86 3.80
N TYR A 451 -13.01 27.99 3.83
CA TYR A 451 -13.16 26.54 3.73
C TYR A 451 -12.60 25.86 4.97
N LEU A 452 -13.37 24.95 5.56
CA LEU A 452 -12.92 24.05 6.62
C LEU A 452 -13.03 22.60 6.15
N ALA A 453 -12.13 21.74 6.61
CA ALA A 453 -12.29 20.30 6.44
C ALA A 453 -11.70 19.55 7.63
N GLY A 454 -12.14 18.31 7.78
CA GLY A 454 -11.79 17.51 8.94
C GLY A 454 -12.30 16.09 8.87
N THR A 455 -12.14 15.38 9.97
CA THR A 455 -12.54 13.99 10.10
C THR A 455 -13.35 13.75 11.38
N ILE A 456 -14.19 12.72 11.32
CA ILE A 456 -14.88 12.11 12.45
C ILE A 456 -14.34 10.69 12.60
N ARG A 457 -14.14 10.27 13.85
CA ARG A 457 -13.86 8.88 14.23
C ARG A 457 -14.80 8.47 15.35
N ASP A 458 -15.31 7.24 15.28
CA ASP A 458 -16.18 6.65 16.30
C ASP A 458 -16.13 5.11 16.20
N PHE A 459 -16.82 4.41 17.09
CA PHE A 459 -16.95 2.94 17.04
C PHE A 459 -18.40 2.48 16.85
N ASP A 460 -19.32 3.42 16.58
CA ASP A 460 -20.75 3.17 16.50
C ASP A 460 -21.40 4.13 15.49
N LEU A 461 -21.93 3.56 14.42
CA LEU A 461 -22.57 4.31 13.34
C LEU A 461 -23.73 5.19 13.82
N GLN A 462 -24.41 4.84 14.92
CA GLN A 462 -25.45 5.71 15.50
C GLN A 462 -24.84 6.97 16.13
N ILE A 463 -23.66 6.85 16.73
CA ILE A 463 -22.88 7.99 17.22
C ILE A 463 -22.43 8.85 16.04
N ALA A 464 -21.97 8.23 14.94
CA ALA A 464 -21.60 8.95 13.72
C ALA A 464 -22.74 9.84 13.20
N GLU A 465 -23.96 9.29 13.06
CA GLU A 465 -25.14 10.05 12.61
C GLU A 465 -25.49 11.21 13.56
N LYS A 466 -25.38 10.97 14.87
CA LYS A 466 -25.58 12.02 15.87
C LYS A 466 -24.54 13.12 15.74
N ILE A 467 -23.27 12.78 15.51
CA ILE A 467 -22.19 13.74 15.27
C ILE A 467 -22.47 14.54 14.01
N LYS A 468 -22.76 13.88 12.87
CA LYS A 468 -23.07 14.54 11.58
C LYS A 468 -24.20 15.56 11.74
N SER A 469 -25.29 15.16 12.40
CA SER A 469 -26.43 16.04 12.70
C SER A 469 -26.05 17.25 13.55
N ARG A 470 -25.24 17.05 14.61
CA ARG A 470 -24.79 18.14 15.49
C ARG A 470 -23.80 19.08 14.83
N VAL A 471 -22.86 18.56 14.03
CA VAL A 471 -21.93 19.35 13.22
C VAL A 471 -22.73 20.26 12.29
N ALA A 472 -23.64 19.70 11.48
CA ALA A 472 -24.46 20.49 10.56
C ALA A 472 -25.25 21.58 11.31
N THR A 473 -25.92 21.23 12.41
CA THR A 473 -26.71 22.18 13.20
C THR A 473 -25.85 23.34 13.72
N LEU A 474 -24.67 23.05 14.28
CA LEU A 474 -23.78 24.06 14.86
C LEU A 474 -23.16 24.96 13.80
N VAL A 475 -22.78 24.39 12.64
CA VAL A 475 -22.27 25.17 11.51
C VAL A 475 -23.33 26.16 11.04
N HIS A 476 -24.52 25.69 10.69
CA HIS A 476 -25.58 26.56 10.17
C HIS A 476 -26.02 27.61 11.20
N SER A 477 -26.17 27.23 12.47
CA SER A 477 -26.58 28.18 13.52
C SER A 477 -25.52 29.23 13.80
N THR A 478 -24.25 28.83 13.84
CA THR A 478 -23.13 29.77 14.06
C THR A 478 -22.99 30.71 12.87
N CYS A 479 -23.01 30.21 11.63
CA CYS A 479 -22.94 31.06 10.45
C CYS A 479 -24.08 32.09 10.42
N ALA A 480 -25.32 31.66 10.69
CA ALA A 480 -26.48 32.54 10.73
C ALA A 480 -26.33 33.65 11.79
N ALA A 481 -25.78 33.35 12.97
CA ALA A 481 -25.53 34.34 14.02
C ALA A 481 -24.56 35.45 13.61
N TYR A 482 -23.65 35.16 12.67
CA TYR A 482 -22.68 36.11 12.11
C TYR A 482 -23.13 36.72 10.77
N GLY A 483 -24.34 36.39 10.27
CA GLY A 483 -24.86 36.86 8.99
C GLY A 483 -24.28 36.14 7.76
N ALA A 484 -23.56 35.04 7.96
CA ALA A 484 -22.98 34.20 6.92
C ALA A 484 -23.89 33.01 6.57
N THR A 485 -23.56 32.30 5.49
CA THR A 485 -24.18 31.02 5.11
C THR A 485 -23.11 29.94 4.98
N ALA A 486 -23.50 28.66 5.00
CA ALA A 486 -22.56 27.56 4.80
C ALA A 486 -23.20 26.32 4.19
N SER A 487 -22.38 25.55 3.46
CA SER A 487 -22.69 24.19 2.98
C SER A 487 -21.84 23.19 3.76
N VAL A 488 -22.41 22.04 4.10
CA VAL A 488 -21.72 20.98 4.85
C VAL A 488 -21.82 19.67 4.08
N HIS A 489 -20.68 19.06 3.80
CA HIS A 489 -20.58 17.80 3.08
C HIS A 489 -19.97 16.75 4.00
N PHE A 490 -20.55 15.55 3.98
CA PHE A 490 -20.00 14.38 4.65
C PHE A 490 -19.71 13.29 3.63
N LEU A 491 -18.56 12.64 3.80
CA LEU A 491 -18.14 11.47 3.06
C LEU A 491 -17.91 10.33 4.05
N ASP A 492 -18.83 9.36 4.07
CA ASP A 492 -18.66 8.18 4.92
C ASP A 492 -17.56 7.29 4.32
N GLY A 493 -16.55 6.99 5.14
CA GLY A 493 -15.43 6.12 4.84
C GLY A 493 -15.68 4.69 5.33
N TYR A 494 -14.67 4.05 5.92
CA TYR A 494 -14.77 2.66 6.36
C TYR A 494 -15.60 2.52 7.62
N ALA A 495 -16.37 1.44 7.69
CA ALA A 495 -17.12 1.01 8.87
C ALA A 495 -16.18 0.65 10.04
N PRO A 496 -16.67 0.64 11.30
CA PRO A 496 -15.84 0.19 12.41
C PRO A 496 -15.59 -1.32 12.28
N VAL A 497 -14.38 -1.76 12.60
CA VAL A 497 -14.06 -3.20 12.64
C VAL A 497 -14.61 -3.76 13.95
N ILE A 498 -15.64 -4.60 13.86
CA ILE A 498 -16.31 -5.23 15.00
C ILE A 498 -16.03 -6.74 14.98
N ASN A 499 -15.28 -7.22 15.97
CA ASN A 499 -14.96 -8.63 16.11
C ASN A 499 -16.07 -9.41 16.84
N PRO A 500 -16.64 -10.46 16.22
CA PRO A 500 -17.54 -11.39 16.89
C PRO A 500 -16.86 -12.18 18.04
N PRO A 501 -17.54 -12.37 19.19
CA PRO A 501 -16.90 -12.87 20.41
C PRO A 501 -16.50 -14.35 20.39
N VAL A 502 -17.07 -15.19 19.52
CA VAL A 502 -16.71 -16.61 19.44
C VAL A 502 -15.37 -16.76 18.73
N GLU A 503 -15.24 -16.11 17.58
CA GLU A 503 -14.06 -16.15 16.72
C GLU A 503 -12.88 -15.45 17.39
N THR A 504 -13.10 -14.33 18.08
CA THR A 504 -12.07 -13.69 18.92
C THR A 504 -11.51 -14.64 19.96
N ARG A 505 -12.37 -15.36 20.70
CA ARG A 505 -11.91 -16.31 21.74
C ARG A 505 -11.12 -17.46 21.15
N ASN A 506 -11.46 -17.91 19.94
CA ASN A 506 -10.67 -18.91 19.23
C ASN A 506 -9.26 -18.39 18.91
N VAL A 507 -9.13 -17.15 18.42
CA VAL A 507 -7.81 -16.52 18.19
C VAL A 507 -7.01 -16.41 19.48
N GLN A 508 -7.64 -15.94 20.57
CA GLN A 508 -7.01 -15.84 21.88
C GLN A 508 -6.50 -17.20 22.37
N GLN A 509 -7.32 -18.25 22.28
CA GLN A 509 -6.96 -19.58 22.73
C GLN A 509 -5.79 -20.16 21.91
N VAL A 510 -5.85 -20.07 20.58
CA VAL A 510 -4.76 -20.55 19.70
C VAL A 510 -3.46 -19.82 20.01
N ALA A 511 -3.50 -18.49 20.20
CA ALA A 511 -2.32 -17.71 20.55
C ALA A 511 -1.73 -18.13 21.92
N MET A 512 -2.58 -18.37 22.92
CA MET A 512 -2.15 -18.87 24.24
C MET A 512 -1.52 -20.26 24.15
N ASP A 513 -2.12 -21.18 23.39
CA ASP A 513 -1.62 -22.54 23.18
C ASP A 513 -0.25 -22.55 22.49
N MET A 514 0.03 -21.53 21.67
CA MET A 514 1.34 -21.30 21.04
C MET A 514 2.38 -20.68 21.98
N GLY A 515 1.98 -20.24 23.18
CA GLY A 515 2.82 -19.53 24.13
C GLY A 515 3.03 -18.04 23.80
N LEU A 516 2.18 -17.43 22.96
CA LEU A 516 2.22 -16.00 22.69
C LEU A 516 1.57 -15.20 23.82
N PHE A 517 2.03 -13.97 24.03
CA PHE A 517 1.38 -13.06 24.97
C PHE A 517 0.09 -12.52 24.36
N VAL A 518 -1.05 -12.70 25.04
CA VAL A 518 -2.35 -12.23 24.55
C VAL A 518 -2.82 -11.06 25.41
N SER A 519 -3.20 -9.94 24.78
CA SER A 519 -3.63 -8.73 25.48
C SER A 519 -4.74 -7.98 24.76
N GLU A 520 -5.49 -7.16 25.49
CA GLU A 520 -6.40 -6.14 24.92
C GLU A 520 -5.80 -4.73 25.03
N GLU A 521 -4.63 -4.59 25.67
CA GLU A 521 -3.99 -3.30 25.90
C GLU A 521 -3.71 -2.57 24.58
N GLY A 522 -4.01 -1.27 24.55
CA GLY A 522 -3.89 -0.44 23.34
C GLY A 522 -5.06 -0.57 22.36
N LEU A 523 -6.07 -1.41 22.64
CA LEU A 523 -7.30 -1.51 21.85
C LEU A 523 -8.48 -0.83 22.57
N PRO A 524 -9.44 -0.25 21.82
CA PRO A 524 -9.51 -0.18 20.36
C PRO A 524 -8.62 0.93 19.78
N LEU A 525 -8.28 0.84 18.49
CA LEU A 525 -7.51 1.86 17.77
C LEU A 525 -8.44 2.83 17.03
N MET A 526 -8.02 4.10 16.93
CA MET A 526 -8.75 5.15 16.19
C MET A 526 -8.43 5.18 14.69
N ALA A 527 -7.56 4.31 14.23
CA ALA A 527 -7.37 4.05 12.80
C ALA A 527 -8.60 3.33 12.24
N ALA A 528 -8.85 3.52 10.95
CA ALA A 528 -9.88 2.82 10.20
C ALA A 528 -9.25 1.69 9.37
N GLU A 529 -10.05 0.71 8.95
CA GLU A 529 -9.61 -0.45 8.19
C GLU A 529 -10.79 -1.01 7.38
N ASP A 530 -10.58 -1.28 6.09
CA ASP A 530 -11.64 -1.73 5.20
C ASP A 530 -11.96 -3.24 5.34
N PHE A 531 -11.16 -3.99 6.10
CA PHE A 531 -11.52 -5.35 6.57
C PHE A 531 -12.86 -5.38 7.32
N SER A 532 -13.31 -4.24 7.86
CA SER A 532 -14.65 -4.06 8.41
C SER A 532 -15.76 -4.56 7.48
N TYR A 533 -15.63 -4.37 6.16
CA TYR A 533 -16.61 -4.85 5.18
C TYR A 533 -16.67 -6.37 5.10
N PHE A 534 -15.56 -7.08 5.25
CA PHE A 534 -15.59 -8.54 5.32
C PHE A 534 -16.31 -9.02 6.59
N LEU A 535 -16.12 -8.34 7.73
CA LEU A 535 -16.76 -8.71 9.00
C LEU A 535 -18.25 -8.37 9.06
N GLN A 536 -18.74 -7.44 8.24
CA GLN A 536 -20.18 -7.21 8.07
C GLN A 536 -20.85 -8.38 7.35
N GLU A 537 -20.13 -9.01 6.42
CA GLU A 537 -20.65 -10.10 5.60
C GLU A 537 -20.43 -11.49 6.22
N ARG A 538 -19.29 -11.69 6.90
CA ARG A 538 -18.91 -12.99 7.47
C ARG A 538 -18.35 -12.82 8.87
N LYS A 539 -18.66 -13.79 9.72
CA LYS A 539 -17.99 -13.94 11.02
C LYS A 539 -16.50 -14.18 10.82
N GLY A 540 -15.69 -13.82 11.80
CA GLY A 540 -14.26 -13.75 11.60
C GLY A 540 -13.54 -13.07 12.75
N CYS A 541 -12.28 -12.74 12.56
CA CYS A 541 -11.56 -11.91 13.52
C CYS A 541 -10.43 -11.13 12.84
N TYR A 542 -10.34 -9.85 13.19
CA TYR A 542 -9.20 -8.99 12.90
C TYR A 542 -8.39 -8.79 14.17
N PHE A 543 -7.08 -9.02 14.12
CA PHE A 543 -6.22 -8.96 15.31
C PHE A 543 -4.84 -8.38 14.98
N PHE A 544 -4.11 -7.98 16.01
CA PHE A 544 -2.83 -7.33 15.83
C PHE A 544 -1.69 -8.20 16.29
N LEU A 545 -0.65 -8.29 15.47
CA LEU A 545 0.62 -8.97 15.78
C LEU A 545 1.67 -7.93 16.16
N GLY A 546 2.26 -8.07 17.34
CA GLY A 546 3.32 -7.18 17.79
C GLY A 546 4.63 -7.36 17.03
N THR A 547 5.29 -6.26 16.67
CA THR A 547 6.56 -6.26 15.92
C THR A 547 7.70 -5.53 16.64
N LYS A 548 7.44 -4.90 17.79
CA LYS A 548 8.42 -4.06 18.50
C LYS A 548 9.34 -4.90 19.39
N GLU A 549 10.64 -4.78 19.18
CA GLU A 549 11.66 -5.36 20.07
C GLU A 549 12.19 -4.32 21.07
N THR A 550 12.77 -4.81 22.17
CA THR A 550 13.49 -3.94 23.12
C THR A 550 14.66 -3.27 22.41
N GLY A 551 14.70 -1.94 22.42
CA GLY A 551 15.74 -1.14 21.78
C GLY A 551 15.38 -0.63 20.38
N ASP A 552 14.24 -1.02 19.81
CA ASP A 552 13.73 -0.36 18.60
C ASP A 552 13.45 1.13 18.87
N GLU A 553 13.91 2.01 17.98
CA GLU A 553 13.50 3.42 17.99
C GLU A 553 12.00 3.53 17.71
N ASP A 554 11.31 4.47 18.36
CA ASP A 554 9.85 4.60 18.24
C ASP A 554 9.38 4.81 16.79
N LYS A 555 10.16 5.51 15.96
CA LYS A 555 9.84 5.77 14.55
C LYS A 555 9.98 4.56 13.62
N THR A 556 10.73 3.53 14.03
CA THR A 556 11.03 2.35 13.20
C THR A 556 9.84 1.40 13.12
N ARG A 557 8.99 1.37 14.15
CA ARG A 557 7.76 0.55 14.18
C ARG A 557 6.47 1.38 14.11
N ALA A 558 6.59 2.71 14.07
CA ALA A 558 5.45 3.59 13.89
C ALA A 558 4.91 3.46 12.46
N LEU A 559 3.66 3.00 12.32
CA LEU A 559 2.98 2.90 11.03
C LEU A 559 2.95 4.28 10.34
N HIS A 560 3.12 4.28 9.03
CA HIS A 560 3.11 5.45 8.13
C HIS A 560 4.30 6.40 8.34
N SER A 561 5.23 6.06 9.24
CA SER A 561 6.53 6.72 9.33
C SER A 561 7.34 6.45 8.06
N ASN A 562 8.05 7.46 7.55
CA ASN A 562 9.02 7.26 6.45
C ASN A 562 10.28 6.47 6.86
N HIS A 563 10.39 6.12 8.14
CA HIS A 563 11.39 5.21 8.69
C HIS A 563 10.80 3.88 9.16
N TYR A 564 9.51 3.62 8.90
CA TYR A 564 8.92 2.33 9.24
C TYR A 564 9.70 1.19 8.58
N ASP A 565 9.97 0.14 9.34
CA ASP A 565 10.48 -1.13 8.85
C ASP A 565 9.67 -2.23 9.52
N PHE A 566 9.21 -3.19 8.73
CA PHE A 566 8.53 -4.37 9.26
C PHE A 566 9.54 -5.26 10.01
N ASN A 567 9.14 -5.97 11.07
CA ASN A 567 10.04 -6.90 11.76
C ASN A 567 9.88 -8.33 11.21
N ASP A 568 10.87 -8.81 10.42
CA ASP A 568 10.83 -10.14 9.81
C ASP A 568 10.65 -11.29 10.82
N LYS A 569 11.04 -11.11 12.08
CA LYS A 569 10.86 -12.13 13.14
C LYS A 569 9.39 -12.39 13.47
N ALA A 570 8.48 -11.49 13.11
CA ALA A 570 7.05 -11.66 13.35
C ALA A 570 6.39 -12.64 12.36
N ILE A 571 6.99 -12.87 11.18
CA ILE A 571 6.38 -13.67 10.09
C ILE A 571 5.96 -15.09 10.55
N PRO A 572 6.80 -15.88 11.25
CA PRO A 572 6.40 -17.19 11.73
C PRO A 572 5.24 -17.17 12.71
N ALA A 573 5.20 -16.18 13.62
CA ALA A 573 4.14 -16.09 14.62
C ALA A 573 2.79 -15.88 13.93
N GLY A 574 2.72 -15.00 12.93
CA GLY A 574 1.51 -14.80 12.13
C GLY A 574 1.08 -16.05 11.35
N ILE A 575 2.03 -16.72 10.66
CA ILE A 575 1.74 -17.97 9.92
C ILE A 575 1.25 -19.07 10.85
N ARG A 576 1.94 -19.29 11.98
CA ARG A 576 1.59 -20.33 12.96
C ARG A 576 0.23 -20.06 13.57
N LEU A 577 -0.11 -18.79 13.83
CA LEU A 577 -1.41 -18.42 14.39
C LEU A 577 -2.54 -18.70 13.39
N PHE A 578 -2.41 -18.28 12.13
CA PHE A 578 -3.40 -18.61 11.11
C PHE A 578 -3.51 -20.13 10.88
N LEU A 579 -2.40 -20.87 10.87
CA LEU A 579 -2.42 -22.32 10.77
C LEU A 579 -3.11 -22.97 11.98
N GLY A 580 -2.86 -22.47 13.19
CA GLY A 580 -3.52 -22.94 14.40
C GLY A 580 -5.03 -22.69 14.38
N ILE A 581 -5.46 -21.52 13.89
CA ILE A 581 -6.88 -21.21 13.65
C ILE A 581 -7.46 -22.23 12.66
N LEU A 582 -6.82 -22.42 11.50
CA LEU A 582 -7.26 -23.37 10.49
C LEU A 582 -7.42 -24.79 11.06
N GLN A 583 -6.39 -25.31 11.73
CA GLN A 583 -6.37 -26.66 12.33
C GLN A 583 -7.45 -26.82 13.41
N SER A 584 -7.64 -25.79 14.25
CA SER A 584 -8.68 -25.78 15.29
C SER A 584 -10.08 -25.81 14.68
N ARG A 585 -10.35 -24.98 13.67
CA ARG A 585 -11.66 -24.88 13.04
C ARG A 585 -12.01 -26.10 12.18
N PHE A 586 -11.03 -26.70 11.52
CA PHE A 586 -11.22 -27.92 10.71
C PHE A 586 -11.11 -29.21 11.52
N ASN A 587 -10.69 -29.11 12.79
CA ASN A 587 -10.41 -30.27 13.65
C ASN A 587 -9.48 -31.28 12.95
N CYS A 588 -8.37 -30.77 12.40
CA CYS A 588 -7.36 -31.56 11.68
C CYS A 588 -5.94 -31.15 12.09
N GLU A 589 -4.98 -32.04 11.92
CA GLU A 589 -3.55 -31.76 12.14
C GLU A 589 -2.84 -31.76 10.79
N LEU A 590 -2.48 -30.57 10.28
CA LEU A 590 -1.62 -30.43 9.10
C LEU A 590 -0.16 -30.50 9.49
N TYR A 591 0.19 -29.93 10.65
CA TYR A 591 1.52 -29.94 11.23
C TYR A 591 1.42 -30.09 12.74
N SER A 592 2.35 -30.88 13.29
CA SER A 592 2.48 -31.07 14.73
C SER A 592 2.98 -29.80 15.44
N LEU A 593 2.75 -29.73 16.75
CA LEU A 593 3.29 -28.65 17.58
C LEU A 593 4.83 -28.59 17.52
N GLU A 594 5.49 -29.75 17.48
CA GLU A 594 6.95 -29.86 17.39
C GLU A 594 7.49 -29.29 16.08
N GLU A 595 6.83 -29.58 14.96
CA GLU A 595 7.19 -29.00 13.65
C GLU A 595 7.04 -27.48 13.64
N MET A 596 5.97 -26.96 14.24
CA MET A 596 5.73 -25.52 14.32
C MET A 596 6.68 -24.80 15.27
N GLN A 597 7.13 -25.46 16.34
CA GLN A 597 8.22 -24.96 17.19
C GLN A 597 9.55 -24.95 16.42
N ALA A 598 9.85 -25.98 15.63
CA ALA A 598 11.05 -26.01 14.79
C ALA A 598 11.03 -24.88 13.74
N PHE A 599 9.87 -24.57 13.16
CA PHE A 599 9.69 -23.44 12.24
C PHE A 599 10.02 -22.09 12.90
N GLN A 600 9.50 -21.85 14.11
CA GLN A 600 9.80 -20.64 14.89
C GLN A 600 11.31 -20.46 15.11
N VAL A 601 11.97 -21.51 15.61
CA VAL A 601 13.41 -21.48 15.92
C VAL A 601 14.26 -21.26 14.66
N ALA A 602 13.83 -21.76 13.51
CA ALA A 602 14.57 -21.60 12.26
C ALA A 602 14.67 -20.12 11.83
N MET A 603 13.59 -19.34 11.99
CA MET A 603 13.60 -17.90 11.69
C MET A 603 14.51 -17.12 12.64
N GLU A 604 14.45 -17.40 13.94
CA GLU A 604 15.32 -16.74 14.93
C GLU A 604 16.80 -16.92 14.58
N ARG A 605 17.20 -18.14 14.17
CA ARG A 605 18.57 -18.45 13.75
C ARG A 605 19.00 -17.71 12.47
N ILE A 606 18.09 -17.47 11.53
CA ILE A 606 18.41 -16.69 10.31
C ILE A 606 18.68 -15.24 10.67
N MET A 607 17.96 -14.69 11.64
CA MET A 607 18.11 -13.28 12.03
C MET A 607 19.36 -13.04 12.86
N ILE A 608 19.78 -14.00 13.72
CA ILE A 608 21.03 -13.92 14.48
C ILE A 608 22.26 -13.90 13.54
N ASN A 609 22.27 -14.74 12.50
CA ASN A 609 23.42 -14.85 11.59
C ASN A 609 23.62 -13.64 10.66
N VAL A 610 22.65 -12.73 10.57
CA VAL A 610 22.81 -11.47 9.81
C VAL A 610 23.52 -10.41 10.67
N SER A 611 23.31 -10.40 11.98
CA SER A 611 23.98 -9.47 12.92
C SER A 611 25.45 -9.81 13.17
N ALA A 612 25.91 -11.02 12.84
CA ALA A 612 27.31 -11.43 12.98
C ALA A 612 28.16 -11.22 11.70
N VAL A 613 27.54 -10.75 10.61
CA VAL A 613 28.18 -10.54 9.29
C VAL A 613 28.09 -9.08 8.81
N LEU A 614 27.34 -8.23 9.52
CA LEU A 614 27.42 -6.77 9.45
C LEU A 614 28.34 -6.27 10.57
#